data_AF-A0A935U2R5-F1
#
_entry.id   AF-A0A935U2R5-F1
#
_cell.length_a   1.000
_cell.length_b   1.000
_cell.length_c   1.000
_cell.angle_alpha   90.00
_cell.angle_beta   90.00
_cell.angle_gamma   90.00
#
_symmetry.space_group_name_H-M   'P 1'
#
loop_
_entity.id
_entity.type
_entity.pdbx_description
1 polymer ?
#
loop_
_entity_poly.entity_id
_entity_poly.type
_entity_poly.pdbx_seq_one_letter_code
_entity_poly.pdbx_strand_id
1 'polypeptide(L)' 'MNSEKPLKYIPLAFKGLGLISAVLGLVFFIIILVGGGTPDAPRATSILALILGFFYLLFFWTIAEVIGLLIRIEANTRN' A
#
# COMPACT_ATOMS: atom_id res chain seq x y z
N MET A 1 25.67 -19.86 1.92
CA MET A 1 24.19 -19.89 1.82
C MET A 1 23.71 -18.47 1.58
N ASN A 2 22.97 -18.24 0.49
CA ASN A 2 22.80 -16.95 -0.19
C ASN A 2 21.70 -16.06 0.44
N SER A 3 21.85 -15.68 1.72
CA SER A 3 20.79 -15.02 2.52
C SER A 3 20.47 -13.57 2.14
N GLU A 4 21.22 -12.95 1.23
CA GLU A 4 20.97 -11.56 0.82
C GLU A 4 19.76 -11.40 -0.12
N LYS A 5 19.45 -12.45 -0.89
CA LYS A 5 18.35 -12.42 -1.87
C LYS A 5 16.98 -12.16 -1.24
N PRO A 6 16.54 -12.85 -0.17
CA PRO A 6 15.21 -12.64 0.40
C PRO A 6 15.01 -11.23 0.99
N LEU A 7 16.03 -10.58 1.58
CA LEU A 7 15.86 -9.27 2.23
C LEU A 7 15.48 -8.16 1.23
N LYS A 8 16.01 -8.19 0.00
CA LYS A 8 15.69 -7.17 -1.01
C LYS A 8 14.25 -7.23 -1.53
N TYR A 9 13.60 -8.40 -1.45
CA TYR A 9 12.22 -8.56 -1.93
C TYR A 9 11.18 -8.06 -0.92
N ILE A 10 11.54 -7.90 0.35
CA ILE A 10 10.59 -7.47 1.40
C ILE A 10 10.07 -6.04 1.13
N PRO A 11 10.92 -5.01 0.93
CA PRO A 11 10.44 -3.68 0.55
C PRO A 11 9.60 -3.69 -0.72
N LEU A 12 9.97 -4.52 -1.70
CA LEU A 12 9.27 -4.61 -2.97
C LEU A 12 7.85 -5.18 -2.80
N ALA A 13 7.69 -6.20 -1.95
CA ALA A 13 6.38 -6.78 -1.62
C ALA A 13 5.46 -5.73 -0.98
N PHE A 14 5.97 -4.92 -0.04
CA PHE A 14 5.18 -3.83 0.56
C PHE A 14 4.79 -2.76 -0.45
N LYS A 15 5.68 -2.35 -1.36
CA LYS A 15 5.31 -1.43 -2.47
C LYS A 15 4.22 -2.03 -3.36
N GLY A 16 4.30 -3.33 -3.63
CA GLY A 16 3.26 -4.07 -4.35
C GLY A 16 1.91 -4.04 -3.63
N LEU A 17 1.88 -4.32 -2.32
CA LEU A 17 0.67 -4.23 -1.50
C LEU A 17 0.08 -2.81 -1.51
N GLY A 18 0.93 -1.78 -1.41
CA GLY A 18 0.51 -0.38 -1.52
C GLY A 18 -0.19 -0.07 -2.85
N LEU A 19 0.37 -0.53 -3.97
CA LEU A 19 -0.25 -0.39 -5.29
C LEU A 19 -1.59 -1.13 -5.39
N ILE A 20 -1.65 -2.37 -4.89
CA ILE A 20 -2.90 -3.15 -4.88
C ILE A 20 -3.98 -2.42 -4.06
N SER A 21 -3.64 -1.90 -2.89
CA SER A 21 -4.57 -1.12 -2.06
C SER A 21 -5.05 0.16 -2.75
N ALA A 22 -4.17 0.88 -3.45
CA ALA A 22 -4.55 2.07 -4.21
C ALA A 22 -5.51 1.74 -5.36
N VAL A 23 -5.21 0.69 -6.13
CA VAL A 23 -6.05 0.23 -7.24
C VAL A 23 -7.41 -0.23 -6.71
N LEU A 24 -7.45 -1.03 -5.64
CA LEU A 24 -8.71 -1.46 -5.04
C LEU A 24 -9.52 -0.27 -4.50
N GLY A 25 -8.89 0.70 -3.85
CA GLY A 25 -9.56 1.91 -3.40
C GLY A 25 -10.20 2.69 -4.55
N LEU A 26 -9.50 2.82 -5.68
CA LEU A 26 -10.04 3.44 -6.89
C LEU A 26 -11.19 2.64 -7.51
N VAL A 27 -11.07 1.32 -7.56
CA VAL A 27 -12.14 0.43 -8.06
C VAL A 27 -13.40 0.55 -7.19
N PHE A 28 -13.26 0.49 -5.86
CA PHE A 28 -14.39 0.66 -4.94
C PHE A 28 -15.00 2.05 -5.03
N PHE A 29 -14.18 3.09 -5.18
CA PHE A 29 -14.68 4.44 -5.44
C PHE A 29 -15.60 4.48 -6.66
N ILE A 30 -15.18 3.93 -7.80
CA ILE A 30 -15.98 3.94 -9.03
C ILE A 30 -17.27 3.14 -8.83
N ILE A 31 -17.19 1.94 -8.23
CA ILE A 31 -18.36 1.08 -7.98
C ILE A 31 -19.39 1.80 -7.11
N ILE A 32 -18.97 2.40 -6.00
CA ILE A 32 -19.87 3.08 -5.05
C ILE A 32 -20.39 4.39 -5.63
N LEU A 33 -19.58 5.13 -6.38
CA LEU A 33 -19.99 6.39 -6.98
C LEU A 33 -21.08 6.18 -8.03
N VAL A 34 -20.93 5.16 -8.89
CA VAL A 34 -21.86 4.85 -9.98
C VAL A 34 -23.06 4.04 -9.49
N GLY A 35 -22.83 3.02 -8.69
CA GLY A 35 -23.87 2.09 -8.21
C GLY A 35 -24.56 2.50 -6.91
N GLY A 36 -24.00 3.45 -6.16
CA GLY A 36 -24.55 3.91 -4.90
C GLY A 36 -25.57 5.05 -5.03
N GLY A 37 -26.05 5.53 -3.88
CA GLY A 37 -27.11 6.55 -3.77
C GLY A 37 -28.35 6.08 -3.01
N THR A 38 -28.30 4.88 -2.43
CA THR A 38 -29.30 4.39 -1.48
C THR A 38 -28.95 4.84 -0.06
N PRO A 39 -29.90 4.80 0.89
CA PRO A 39 -29.63 5.08 2.30
C PRO A 39 -28.53 4.18 2.89
N ASP A 40 -28.46 2.92 2.46
CA ASP A 40 -27.49 1.93 2.95
C ASP A 40 -26.11 2.07 2.30
N ALA A 41 -26.03 2.68 1.11
CA ALA A 41 -24.77 2.96 0.40
C ALA A 41 -24.75 4.40 -0.14
N PRO A 42 -24.58 5.41 0.75
CA PRO A 42 -24.51 6.81 0.33
C PRO A 42 -23.30 7.04 -0.56
N ARG A 43 -23.44 7.83 -1.63
CA ARG A 43 -22.32 8.11 -2.56
C ARG A 43 -21.09 8.73 -1.88
N ALA A 44 -21.28 9.40 -0.74
CA ALA A 44 -20.18 9.94 0.04
C ALA A 44 -19.19 8.87 0.55
N THR A 45 -19.62 7.61 0.71
CA THR A 45 -18.73 6.51 1.12
C THR A 45 -17.72 6.14 0.03
N SER A 46 -17.97 6.51 -1.24
CA SER A 46 -16.98 6.36 -2.31
C SER A 46 -15.70 7.17 -2.01
N ILE A 47 -15.84 8.40 -1.50
CA ILE A 47 -14.70 9.25 -1.14
C ILE A 47 -13.89 8.59 -0.02
N LEU A 48 -14.57 7.95 0.93
CA LEU A 48 -13.90 7.19 1.99
C LEU A 48 -13.06 6.03 1.40
N ALA A 49 -13.56 5.35 0.36
CA ALA A 49 -12.80 4.31 -0.34
C ALA A 49 -11.52 4.86 -1.00
N LEU A 50 -11.56 6.07 -1.60
CA LEU A 50 -10.35 6.73 -2.12
C LEU A 50 -9.37 7.08 -1.00
N ILE A 51 -9.87 7.67 0.09
CA ILE A 51 -9.03 8.06 1.23
C ILE A 51 -8.34 6.83 1.81
N LEU A 52 -9.06 5.72 2.00
CA LEU A 52 -8.50 4.47 2.50
C LEU A 52 -7.47 3.88 1.54
N GLY A 53 -7.75 3.83 0.24
CA GLY A 53 -6.80 3.35 -0.76
C GLY A 53 -5.50 4.15 -0.77
N PHE A 54 -5.61 5.48 -0.71
CA PHE A 54 -4.46 6.39 -0.63
C PHE A 54 -3.71 6.26 0.71
N PHE A 55 -4.42 6.14 1.82
CA PHE A 55 -3.83 5.94 3.13
C PHE A 55 -2.99 4.66 3.17
N TYR A 56 -3.52 3.54 2.69
CA TYR A 56 -2.79 2.27 2.65
C TYR A 56 -1.62 2.31 1.68
N LEU A 57 -1.72 3.03 0.55
CA LEU A 57 -0.59 3.26 -0.33
C LEU A 57 0.57 3.92 0.42
N LEU A 58 0.31 5.04 1.10
CA LEU A 58 1.34 5.75 1.85
C LEU A 58 1.88 4.93 3.02
N PHE A 59 1.00 4.23 3.74
CA PHE A 59 1.38 3.38 4.87
C PHE A 59 2.35 2.28 4.43
N PHE A 60 1.99 1.51 3.40
CA PHE A 60 2.84 0.43 2.90
C PHE A 60 4.12 0.95 2.26
N TRP A 61 4.06 2.09 1.58
CA TRP A 61 5.26 2.72 1.04
C TRP A 61 6.23 3.16 2.14
N THR A 62 5.70 3.73 3.22
CA THR A 62 6.49 4.13 4.39
C THR A 62 7.16 2.91 5.04
N ILE A 63 6.43 1.81 5.22
CA ILE A 63 7.00 0.55 5.73
C ILE A 63 8.13 0.06 4.81
N ALA A 64 7.91 0.08 3.49
CA ALA A 64 8.92 -0.35 2.52
C ALA A 64 10.21 0.49 2.62
N GLU A 65 10.09 1.81 2.77
CA GLU A 65 11.24 2.70 2.94
C GLU A 65 11.97 2.46 4.27
N VAL A 66 11.24 2.31 5.38
CA VAL A 66 11.85 2.00 6.69
C VAL A 66 12.64 0.68 6.64
N ILE A 67 12.06 -0.38 6.08
CA ILE A 67 12.75 -1.67 5.92
C ILE A 67 13.96 -1.51 4.99
N GLY A 68 13.80 -0.78 3.88
CA GLY A 68 14.88 -0.51 2.95
C GLY A 68 16.07 0.22 3.60
N LEU A 69 15.78 1.19 4.49
CA LEU A 69 16.79 1.89 5.26
C LEU A 69 17.50 0.96 6.25
N LEU A 70 16.76 0.14 7.00
CA LEU A 70 17.34 -0.82 7.94
C LEU A 70 18.28 -1.81 7.24
N ILE A 71 17.88 -2.32 6.06
CA ILE A 71 18.73 -3.20 5.24
C ILE A 71 20.03 -2.50 4.83
N ARG A 72 19.95 -1.22 4.42
CA ARG A 72 21.13 -0.43 4.02
C ARG A 72 22.07 -0.16 5.19
N ILE A 73 21.52 0.13 6.38
CA ILE A 73 22.31 0.34 7.60
C ILE A 73 23.05 -0.95 7.96
N GLU A 74 22.35 -2.08 8.03
CA GLU A 74 22.95 -3.39 8.31
C GLU A 74 24.07 -3.74 7.32
N ALA A 75 23.82 -3.53 6.03
CA ALA A 75 24.82 -3.79 4.98
C ALA A 75 26.08 -2.90 5.11
N ASN A 76 25.95 -1.68 5.63
CA ASN A 76 27.07 -0.76 5.85
C ASN A 76 27.81 -1.00 7.17
N THR A 77 27.14 -1.51 8.20
CA THR A 77 27.75 -1.80 9.51
C THR A 77 28.52 -3.12 9.54
N ARG A 78 28.16 -4.05 8.65
CA ARG A 78 28.78 -5.39 8.58
C ARG A 78 30.04 -5.46 7.71
N ASN A 79 30.44 -4.35 7.10
CA ASN A 79 31.72 -4.13 6.40
C ASN A 79 32.68 -3.34 7.27
#